data_AF-A0A6J4P619-F1
#
_entry.id   AF-A0A6J4P619-F1
#
_cell.length_a   1.000
_cell.length_b   1.000
_cell.length_c   1.000
_cell.angle_alpha   90.00
_cell.angle_beta   90.00
_cell.angle_gamma   90.00
#
_symmetry.space_group_name_H-M   'P 1'
#
loop_
_entity.id
_entity.type
_entity.pdbx_description
1 polymer ?
#
loop_
_entity_poly.entity_id
_entity_poly.type
_entity_poly.pdbx_seq_one_letter_code
_entity_poly.pdbx_strand_id
1 'polypeptide(L)'
;MATILDNDVQLDGQNVRFTLEQLWQTMELCKDQAGSLATGLDHFLKVTLSYAPGLFHCYDIKSLPRTNNDLEQLFGSWRHHQRRCTGRKVAPASLVVRGSVQIVAAIATQLHSFSASELATVSIEAWQSVRADLNRLQYKRNQQRQFRSFPATYLANLEQKFLQLALPP
;
A
#
# COMPACT_ATOMS: atom_id res chain seq x y z
N MET A 1 -7.91 -19.89 16.35
CA MET A 1 -6.87 -19.02 15.76
C MET A 1 -7.22 -17.55 15.91
N ALA A 2 -8.41 -17.09 15.46
CA ALA A 2 -8.81 -15.68 15.58
C ALA A 2 -8.68 -15.15 17.02
N THR A 3 -9.22 -15.84 18.02
CA THR A 3 -9.11 -15.46 19.44
C THR A 3 -7.69 -15.39 19.99
N ILE A 4 -6.79 -16.30 19.57
CA ILE A 4 -5.38 -16.27 20.00
C ILE A 4 -4.70 -15.02 19.42
N LEU A 5 -5.02 -14.67 18.18
CA LEU A 5 -4.49 -13.49 17.51
C LEU A 5 -5.22 -12.21 17.95
N ASP A 6 -6.46 -12.27 18.42
CA ASP A 6 -7.14 -11.09 18.99
C ASP A 6 -6.43 -10.65 20.28
N ASN A 7 -5.80 -11.62 20.98
CA ASN A 7 -4.95 -11.39 22.14
C ASN A 7 -5.65 -10.54 23.21
N ASP A 8 -6.93 -10.83 23.48
CA ASP A 8 -7.75 -10.09 24.45
C ASP A 8 -7.13 -10.07 25.86
N VAL A 9 -6.31 -11.08 26.17
CA VAL A 9 -5.56 -11.25 27.42
C VAL A 9 -4.21 -10.53 27.43
N GLN A 10 -3.84 -9.82 26.36
CA GLN A 10 -2.62 -9.00 26.23
C GLN A 10 -1.31 -9.74 26.56
N LEU A 11 -1.17 -10.96 26.04
CA LEU A 11 0.10 -11.70 26.07
C LEU A 11 1.17 -10.98 25.24
N ASP A 12 2.44 -11.17 25.62
CA ASP A 12 3.56 -10.75 24.78
C ASP A 12 3.66 -11.59 23.48
N GLY A 13 4.43 -11.09 22.50
CA GLY A 13 4.56 -11.73 21.20
C GLY A 13 5.08 -13.16 21.25
N GLN A 14 5.94 -13.48 22.21
CA GLN A 14 6.48 -14.83 22.40
C GLN A 14 5.40 -15.82 22.85
N ASN A 15 4.56 -15.43 23.82
CA ASN A 15 3.50 -16.27 24.35
C ASN A 15 2.35 -16.43 23.34
N VAL A 16 2.00 -15.38 22.59
CA VAL A 16 1.03 -15.50 21.48
C VAL A 16 1.56 -16.49 20.44
N ARG A 17 2.84 -16.36 20.05
CA ARG A 17 3.48 -17.26 19.09
C ARG A 17 3.49 -18.70 19.58
N PHE A 18 3.93 -18.94 20.81
CA PHE A 18 3.96 -20.27 21.40
C PHE A 18 2.57 -20.93 21.38
N THR A 19 1.54 -20.18 21.80
CA THR A 19 0.15 -20.67 21.81
C THR A 19 -0.34 -21.02 20.41
N LEU A 20 0.02 -20.21 19.41
CA LEU A 20 -0.35 -20.45 18.01
C LEU A 20 0.38 -21.68 17.43
N GLU A 21 1.67 -21.85 17.73
CA GLU A 21 2.47 -22.99 17.31
C GLU A 21 1.94 -24.31 17.90
N GLN A 22 1.52 -24.30 19.18
CA GLN A 22 0.85 -25.44 19.81
C GLN A 22 -0.46 -25.82 19.10
N LEU A 23 -1.25 -24.82 18.69
CA LEU A 23 -2.48 -25.06 17.92
C LEU A 23 -2.17 -25.71 16.57
N TRP A 24 -1.15 -25.23 15.85
CA TRP A 24 -0.76 -25.80 14.56
C TRP A 24 -0.28 -27.24 14.69
N GLN A 25 0.53 -27.55 15.71
CA GLN A 25 0.97 -28.92 16.00
C GLN A 25 -0.21 -29.85 16.27
N THR A 26 -1.19 -29.37 17.05
CA THR A 26 -2.41 -30.14 17.34
C THR A 26 -3.21 -30.40 16.06
N MET A 27 -3.34 -29.40 15.19
CA MET A 27 -4.02 -29.54 13.90
C MET A 27 -3.34 -30.55 12.98
N GLU A 28 -2.00 -30.58 12.95
CA GLU A 28 -1.24 -31.56 12.16
C GLU A 28 -1.44 -32.98 12.70
N LEU A 29 -1.37 -33.16 14.03
CA LEU A 29 -1.55 -34.46 14.68
C LEU A 29 -2.96 -35.05 14.48
N CYS A 30 -3.99 -34.20 14.47
CA CYS A 30 -5.37 -34.62 14.28
C CYS A 30 -5.82 -34.60 12.81
N LYS A 31 -4.95 -34.28 11.86
CA LYS A 31 -5.31 -34.10 10.45
C LYS A 31 -5.95 -35.34 9.82
N ASP A 32 -5.39 -36.51 10.10
CA ASP A 32 -5.89 -37.78 9.54
C ASP A 32 -7.28 -38.15 10.10
N GLN A 33 -7.63 -37.61 11.26
CA GLN A 33 -8.95 -37.77 11.89
C GLN A 33 -10.00 -36.82 11.30
N ALA A 34 -9.57 -35.82 10.51
CA ALA A 34 -10.45 -34.80 9.95
C ALA A 34 -11.21 -35.25 8.69
N GLY A 35 -10.91 -36.45 8.17
CA GLY A 35 -11.62 -37.03 7.03
C GLY A 35 -11.62 -36.12 5.80
N SER A 36 -12.81 -35.74 5.33
CA SER A 36 -12.97 -34.86 4.16
C SER A 36 -12.39 -33.44 4.35
N LEU A 37 -12.12 -33.01 5.58
CA LEU A 37 -11.51 -31.71 5.89
C LEU A 37 -9.99 -31.73 5.84
N ALA A 38 -9.34 -32.90 5.75
CA ALA A 38 -7.89 -33.04 5.79
C ALA A 38 -7.19 -32.16 4.74
N THR A 39 -7.69 -32.13 3.50
CA THR A 39 -7.15 -31.28 2.43
C THR A 39 -7.33 -29.78 2.72
N GLY A 40 -8.42 -29.40 3.38
CA GLY A 40 -8.64 -28.02 3.82
C GLY A 40 -7.67 -27.62 4.94
N LEU A 41 -7.41 -28.52 5.88
CA LEU A 41 -6.42 -28.34 6.94
C LEU A 41 -5.00 -28.22 6.39
N ASP A 42 -4.61 -29.07 5.43
CA ASP A 42 -3.33 -28.96 4.73
C ASP A 42 -3.16 -27.58 4.09
N HIS A 43 -4.19 -27.11 3.39
CA HIS A 43 -4.16 -25.79 2.76
C HIS A 43 -4.07 -24.68 3.80
N PHE A 44 -4.87 -24.76 4.87
CA PHE A 44 -4.89 -23.79 5.94
C PHE A 44 -3.53 -23.69 6.66
N LEU A 45 -2.94 -24.82 7.05
CA LEU A 45 -1.63 -24.86 7.70
C LEU A 45 -0.54 -24.32 6.76
N LYS A 46 -0.52 -24.76 5.50
CA LYS A 46 0.42 -24.26 4.49
C LYS A 46 0.36 -22.74 4.35
N VAL A 47 -0.84 -22.18 4.19
CA VAL A 47 -1.02 -20.74 4.02
C VAL A 47 -0.63 -20.01 5.29
N THR A 48 -1.12 -20.46 6.45
CA THR A 48 -0.85 -19.79 7.73
C THR A 48 0.63 -19.78 8.07
N LEU A 49 1.33 -20.89 7.89
CA LEU A 49 2.78 -20.99 8.10
C LEU A 49 3.57 -20.07 7.16
N SER A 50 3.11 -19.86 5.93
CA SER A 50 3.76 -18.93 4.99
C SER A 50 3.71 -17.46 5.44
N TYR A 51 2.66 -17.07 6.19
CA TYR A 51 2.51 -15.73 6.77
C TYR A 51 3.07 -15.59 8.19
N ALA A 52 3.39 -16.71 8.85
CA ALA A 52 3.82 -16.73 10.26
C ALA A 52 4.97 -15.77 10.60
N PRO A 53 6.03 -15.60 9.78
CA PRO A 53 7.11 -14.67 10.10
C PRO A 53 6.65 -13.22 10.30
N GLY A 54 5.61 -12.79 9.58
CA GLY A 54 5.10 -11.42 9.64
C GLY A 54 3.95 -11.20 10.65
N LEU A 55 3.40 -12.26 11.23
CA LEU A 55 2.17 -12.19 12.01
C LEU A 55 2.36 -11.60 13.41
N PHE A 56 3.55 -11.76 13.98
CA PHE A 56 3.80 -11.47 15.40
C PHE A 56 4.41 -10.10 15.69
N HIS A 57 4.89 -9.38 14.67
CA HIS A 57 5.54 -8.08 14.85
C HIS A 57 4.67 -7.04 15.56
N CYS A 58 3.34 -7.14 15.41
CA CYS A 58 2.40 -6.25 16.07
C CYS A 58 2.38 -6.37 17.61
N TYR A 59 2.88 -7.47 18.16
CA TYR A 59 3.00 -7.66 19.62
C TYR A 59 4.33 -7.13 20.17
N ASP A 60 5.37 -7.07 19.33
CA ASP A 60 6.71 -6.62 19.75
C ASP A 60 6.91 -5.10 19.52
N ILE A 61 6.30 -4.56 18.46
CA ILE A 61 6.45 -3.14 18.07
C ILE A 61 5.27 -2.34 18.62
N LYS A 62 5.57 -1.48 19.60
CA LYS A 62 4.58 -0.55 20.15
C LYS A 62 3.93 0.28 19.04
N SER A 63 2.60 0.35 19.06
CA SER A 63 1.79 1.13 18.11
C SER A 63 1.76 0.60 16.68
N LEU A 64 2.33 -0.58 16.38
CA LEU A 64 2.08 -1.26 15.12
C LEU A 64 0.70 -1.93 15.19
N PRO A 65 -0.28 -1.53 14.37
CA PRO A 65 -1.60 -2.15 14.40
C PRO A 65 -1.51 -3.63 14.02
N ARG A 66 -2.34 -4.45 14.68
CA ARG A 66 -2.43 -5.88 14.42
C ARG A 66 -2.93 -6.21 13.02
N THR A 67 -3.90 -5.44 12.54
CA THR A 67 -4.49 -5.62 11.21
C THR A 67 -4.29 -4.36 10.38
N ASN A 68 -4.33 -4.51 9.07
CA ASN A 68 -4.31 -3.40 8.12
C ASN A 68 -5.73 -2.87 7.82
N ASN A 69 -6.77 -3.32 8.55
CA ASN A 69 -8.17 -3.03 8.24
C ASN A 69 -8.46 -1.53 8.14
N ASP A 70 -7.89 -0.73 9.04
CA ASP A 70 -8.07 0.72 9.03
C ASP A 70 -7.45 1.35 7.77
N LEU A 71 -6.30 0.84 7.32
CA LEU A 71 -5.68 1.26 6.07
C LEU A 71 -6.53 0.83 4.86
N GLU A 72 -7.03 -0.40 4.86
CA GLU A 72 -7.91 -0.90 3.80
C GLU A 72 -9.20 -0.08 3.69
N GLN A 73 -9.83 0.22 4.83
CA GLN A 73 -11.01 1.06 4.94
C GLN A 73 -10.71 2.48 4.46
N LEU A 74 -9.59 3.07 4.88
CA LEU A 74 -9.13 4.38 4.44
C LEU A 74 -8.98 4.44 2.92
N PHE A 75 -8.24 3.49 2.31
CA PHE A 75 -8.08 3.42 0.87
C PHE A 75 -9.41 3.14 0.15
N GLY A 76 -10.30 2.36 0.76
CA GLY A 76 -11.64 2.09 0.26
C GLY A 76 -12.50 3.35 0.17
N SER A 77 -12.56 4.10 1.28
CA SER A 77 -13.27 5.39 1.38
C SER A 77 -12.73 6.40 0.37
N TRP A 78 -11.41 6.54 0.29
CA TRP A 78 -10.78 7.45 -0.67
C TRP A 78 -11.08 7.07 -2.12
N ARG A 79 -11.01 5.77 -2.49
CA ARG A 79 -11.40 5.31 -3.84
C ARG A 79 -12.87 5.58 -4.14
N HIS A 80 -13.75 5.40 -3.15
CA HIS A 80 -15.16 5.72 -3.28
C HIS A 80 -15.37 7.21 -3.57
N HIS A 81 -14.72 8.09 -2.81
CA HIS A 81 -14.76 9.53 -3.02
C HIS A 81 -14.24 9.92 -4.42
N GLN A 82 -13.09 9.40 -4.82
CA GLN A 82 -12.52 9.62 -6.16
C GLN A 82 -13.49 9.23 -7.28
N ARG A 83 -14.22 8.13 -7.11
CA ARG A 83 -15.22 7.68 -8.07
C ARG A 83 -16.41 8.63 -8.15
N ARG A 84 -16.87 9.20 -7.04
CA ARG A 84 -17.93 10.21 -7.04
C ARG A 84 -17.51 11.50 -7.74
N CYS A 85 -16.27 11.95 -7.54
CA CYS A 85 -15.75 13.16 -8.17
C CYS A 85 -15.45 12.98 -9.67
N THR A 86 -14.96 11.80 -10.09
CA THR A 86 -14.45 11.59 -11.45
C THR A 86 -15.33 10.71 -12.34
N GLY A 87 -16.32 10.01 -11.76
CA GLY A 87 -17.13 9.01 -12.45
C GLY A 87 -16.40 7.69 -12.77
N ARG A 88 -15.10 7.57 -12.47
CA ARG A 88 -14.28 6.42 -12.91
C ARG A 88 -14.26 5.29 -11.87
N LYS A 89 -14.65 4.07 -12.29
CA LYS A 89 -14.56 2.85 -11.46
C LYS A 89 -13.12 2.44 -11.18
N VAL A 90 -12.29 2.49 -12.22
CA VAL A 90 -10.89 2.10 -12.14
C VAL A 90 -10.08 3.28 -11.65
N ALA A 91 -9.15 3.01 -10.72
CA ALA A 91 -8.20 4.00 -10.25
C ALA A 91 -7.53 4.69 -11.44
N PRO A 92 -7.71 6.01 -11.62
CA PRO A 92 -7.14 6.72 -12.75
C PRO A 92 -5.61 6.74 -12.64
N ALA A 93 -4.93 6.88 -13.78
CA ALA A 93 -3.49 6.99 -13.81
C ALA A 93 -2.93 8.15 -12.95
N SER A 94 -3.76 9.16 -12.64
CA SER A 94 -3.43 10.24 -11.71
C SER A 94 -3.19 9.78 -10.27
N LEU A 95 -3.74 8.63 -9.84
CA LEU A 95 -3.49 8.07 -8.51
C LEU A 95 -2.00 7.80 -8.28
N VAL A 96 -1.30 7.26 -9.28
CA VAL A 96 0.15 6.96 -9.14
C VAL A 96 0.99 8.25 -9.12
N VAL A 97 0.50 9.32 -9.75
CA VAL A 97 1.21 10.60 -9.80
C VAL A 97 0.95 11.42 -8.53
N ARG A 98 -0.31 11.50 -8.10
CA ARG A 98 -0.77 12.44 -7.06
C ARG A 98 -1.34 11.76 -5.82
N GLY A 99 -1.43 10.44 -5.78
CA GLY A 99 -2.07 9.70 -4.69
C GLY A 99 -1.43 9.97 -3.33
N SER A 100 -0.10 10.09 -3.28
CA SER A 100 0.64 10.40 -2.05
C SER A 100 0.18 11.71 -1.39
N VAL A 101 -0.10 12.74 -2.18
CA VAL A 101 -0.60 14.03 -1.67
C VAL A 101 -2.13 14.05 -1.55
N GLN A 102 -2.85 13.37 -2.44
CA GLN A 102 -4.32 13.37 -2.45
C GLN A 102 -4.92 12.60 -1.28
N ILE A 103 -4.31 11.48 -0.86
CA ILE A 103 -4.78 10.71 0.28
C ILE A 103 -4.53 11.49 1.57
N VAL A 104 -3.32 12.06 1.73
CA VAL A 104 -2.99 12.90 2.89
C VAL A 104 -3.92 14.10 2.97
N ALA A 105 -4.14 14.81 1.85
CA ALA A 105 -5.07 15.94 1.81
C ALA A 105 -6.49 15.52 2.17
N ALA A 106 -6.99 14.40 1.63
CA ALA A 106 -8.34 13.92 1.93
C ALA A 106 -8.53 13.59 3.42
N ILE A 107 -7.52 12.99 4.06
CA ILE A 107 -7.53 12.71 5.50
C ILE A 107 -7.47 14.02 6.29
N ALA A 108 -6.51 14.89 5.96
CA ALA A 108 -6.31 16.14 6.66
C ALA A 108 -7.57 17.01 6.64
N THR A 109 -8.26 17.11 5.49
CA THR A 109 -9.48 17.92 5.37
C THR A 109 -10.70 17.29 6.03
N GLN A 110 -10.68 15.99 6.34
CA GLN A 110 -11.71 15.33 7.16
C GLN A 110 -11.50 15.61 8.65
N LEU A 111 -10.23 15.72 9.07
CA LEU A 111 -9.87 15.99 10.46
C LEU A 111 -9.95 17.49 10.81
N HIS A 112 -9.65 18.36 9.85
CA HIS A 112 -9.59 19.80 10.06
C HIS A 112 -10.06 20.58 8.83
N SER A 113 -10.87 21.61 9.04
CA SER A 113 -11.21 22.56 7.99
C SER A 113 -10.17 23.67 7.96
N PHE A 114 -9.35 23.70 6.90
CA PHE A 114 -8.29 24.70 6.76
C PHE A 114 -8.83 26.02 6.24
N SER A 115 -8.53 27.10 6.97
CA SER A 115 -8.74 28.48 6.55
C SER A 115 -7.65 28.95 5.59
N ALA A 116 -7.94 30.02 4.82
CA ALA A 116 -6.96 30.62 3.92
C ALA A 116 -5.72 31.14 4.68
N SER A 117 -5.89 31.68 5.89
CA SER A 117 -4.80 32.14 6.75
C SER A 117 -3.88 31.01 7.20
N GLU A 118 -4.42 29.83 7.52
CA GLU A 118 -3.60 28.67 7.89
C GLU A 118 -2.83 28.10 6.69
N LEU A 119 -3.43 28.11 5.50
CA LEU A 119 -2.72 27.68 4.28
C LEU A 119 -1.62 28.67 3.88
N ALA A 120 -1.77 29.96 4.22
CA ALA A 120 -0.79 30.99 3.93
C ALA A 120 0.50 30.87 4.77
N THR A 121 0.48 30.16 5.90
CA THR A 121 1.68 29.95 6.74
C THR A 121 2.60 28.83 6.25
N VAL A 122 2.20 28.11 5.20
CA VAL A 122 2.98 26.99 4.64
C VAL A 122 4.20 27.52 3.87
N SER A 123 5.37 26.90 4.09
CA SER A 123 6.59 27.24 3.34
C SER A 123 6.38 27.03 1.84
N ILE A 124 6.66 28.09 1.08
CA ILE A 124 6.59 28.08 -0.38
C ILE A 124 7.65 27.12 -0.94
N GLU A 125 8.84 27.07 -0.35
CA GLU A 125 9.94 26.19 -0.76
C GLU A 125 9.55 24.72 -0.58
N ALA A 126 8.95 24.37 0.56
CA ALA A 126 8.46 23.02 0.81
C ALA A 126 7.37 22.62 -0.20
N TRP A 127 6.43 23.53 -0.49
CA TRP A 127 5.41 23.31 -1.50
C TRP A 127 6.00 23.12 -2.91
N GLN A 128 6.98 23.95 -3.29
CA GLN A 128 7.66 23.84 -4.58
C GLN A 128 8.40 22.50 -4.71
N SER A 129 9.05 22.04 -3.64
CA SER A 129 9.73 20.74 -3.60
C SER A 129 8.76 19.59 -3.86
N VAL A 130 7.66 19.53 -3.11
CA VAL A 130 6.60 18.52 -3.33
C VAL A 130 6.05 18.61 -4.75
N ARG A 131 5.83 19.82 -5.27
CA ARG A 131 5.32 20.02 -6.63
C ARG A 131 6.31 19.56 -7.70
N ALA A 132 7.62 19.75 -7.50
CA ALA A 132 8.66 19.27 -8.40
C ALA A 132 8.67 17.73 -8.45
N ASP A 133 8.51 17.06 -7.31
CA ASP A 133 8.41 15.61 -7.25
C ASP A 133 7.20 15.06 -8.01
N LEU A 134 6.03 15.68 -7.82
CA LEU A 134 4.82 15.30 -8.56
C LEU A 134 4.99 15.52 -10.07
N ASN A 135 5.66 16.61 -10.48
CA ASN A 135 5.96 16.88 -11.88
C ASN A 135 6.89 15.82 -12.47
N ARG A 136 7.89 15.36 -11.72
CA ARG A 136 8.79 14.27 -12.12
C ARG A 136 8.02 12.96 -12.33
N LEU A 137 7.09 12.63 -11.44
CA LEU A 137 6.22 11.45 -11.59
C LEU A 137 5.29 11.58 -12.81
N GLN A 138 4.70 12.76 -13.01
CA GLN A 138 3.86 13.06 -14.18
C GLN A 138 4.66 12.93 -15.49
N TYR A 139 5.89 13.43 -15.51
CA TYR A 139 6.77 13.37 -16.67
C TYR A 139 7.07 11.91 -17.07
N LYS A 140 7.46 11.06 -16.10
CA LYS A 140 7.67 9.62 -16.34
C LYS A 140 6.43 8.94 -16.93
N ARG A 141 5.25 9.27 -16.40
CA ARG A 141 3.96 8.76 -16.92
C ARG A 141 3.67 9.23 -18.33
N ASN A 142 3.95 10.48 -18.65
CA ASN A 142 3.78 11.03 -19.98
C ASN A 142 4.71 10.33 -20.98
N GLN A 143 5.97 10.10 -20.63
CA GLN A 143 6.90 9.34 -21.46
C GLN A 143 6.42 7.91 -21.73
N GLN A 144 5.97 7.18 -20.70
CA GLN A 144 5.42 5.83 -20.87
C GLN A 144 4.20 5.83 -21.80
N ARG A 145 3.32 6.84 -21.69
CA ARG A 145 2.18 7.00 -22.59
C ARG A 145 2.62 7.29 -24.02
N GLN A 146 3.56 8.21 -24.21
CA GLN A 146 4.10 8.55 -25.53
C GLN A 146 4.74 7.34 -26.20
N PHE A 147 5.55 6.57 -25.48
CA PHE A 147 6.15 5.34 -25.99
C PHE A 147 5.10 4.32 -26.43
N ARG A 148 4.04 4.11 -25.62
CA ARG A 148 2.96 3.18 -25.96
C ARG A 148 2.13 3.63 -27.18
N SER A 149 1.98 4.93 -27.37
CA SER A 149 1.22 5.47 -28.51
C SER A 149 2.05 5.56 -29.79
N PHE A 150 3.34 5.92 -29.69
CA PHE A 150 4.21 6.20 -30.83
C PHE A 150 5.65 5.69 -30.58
N PRO A 151 5.86 4.37 -30.53
CA PRO A 151 7.13 3.79 -30.11
C PRO A 151 8.29 4.18 -31.03
N ALA A 152 8.09 4.14 -32.36
CA ALA A 152 9.13 4.49 -33.33
C ALA A 152 9.59 5.95 -33.21
N THR A 153 8.65 6.89 -33.16
CA THR A 153 8.95 8.32 -32.98
C THR A 153 9.62 8.60 -31.64
N TYR A 154 9.19 7.91 -30.59
CA TYR A 154 9.79 8.04 -29.27
C TYR A 154 11.25 7.58 -29.25
N LEU A 155 11.56 6.43 -29.87
CA LEU A 155 12.92 5.90 -29.97
C LEU A 155 13.83 6.79 -30.83
N ALA A 156 13.36 7.22 -32.01
CA ALA A 156 14.12 8.12 -32.88
C ALA A 156 14.47 9.45 -32.16
N ASN A 157 13.54 10.01 -31.39
CA ASN A 157 13.79 11.20 -30.58
C ASN A 157 14.82 10.96 -29.46
N LEU A 158 14.86 9.75 -28.88
CA LEU A 158 15.87 9.40 -27.89
C LEU A 158 17.25 9.24 -28.51
N GLU A 159 17.34 8.57 -29.66
CA GLU A 159 18.58 8.42 -30.43
C GLU A 159 19.14 9.78 -30.82
N GLN A 160 18.32 10.69 -31.34
CA GLN A 160 18.75 12.04 -31.70
C GLN A 160 19.30 12.82 -30.49
N LYS A 161 18.64 12.74 -29.33
CA LYS A 161 19.13 13.39 -28.10
C LYS A 161 20.45 12.79 -27.63
N PHE A 162 20.61 11.48 -27.73
CA PHE A 162 21.85 10.80 -27.36
C PHE A 162 23.01 11.26 -28.25
N LEU A 163 22.78 11.34 -29.56
CA LEU A 163 23.76 11.86 -30.52
C LEU A 163 24.13 13.32 -30.24
N GLN A 164 23.16 14.16 -29.86
CA GLN A 164 23.41 15.57 -29.49
C GLN A 164 24.24 15.72 -28.22
N LEU A 165 24.05 14.85 -27.23
CA LEU A 165 24.83 14.86 -25.98
C LEU A 165 26.27 14.35 -26.18
N ALA A 166 26.53 13.59 -27.24
CA ALA A 166 27.84 13.04 -27.56
C ALA A 166 28.72 14.02 -28.36
N LEU A 167 28.19 15.17 -28.80
CA LEU A 167 28.95 16.21 -29.49
C LEU A 167 29.62 17.14 -28.45
N PRO A 168 30.88 17.59 -28.70
CA PRO A 168 31.51 18.60 -27.85
C PRO A 168 30.71 19.93 -27.91
N PRO A 169 30.82 20.77 -26.87
CA PRO A 169 30.06 22.02 -26.75
C PRO A 169 30.37 23.04 -27.86
#